data_AF-A0A2M7MVW2-F1
#
_entry.id   AF-A0A2M7MVW2-F1
#
_cell.length_a   1.000
_cell.length_b   1.000
_cell.length_c   1.000
_cell.angle_alpha   90.00
_cell.angle_beta   90.00
_cell.angle_gamma   90.00
#
_symmetry.space_group_name_H-M   'P 1'
#
loop_
_entity.id
_entity.type
_entity.pdbx_description
1 polymer ?
#
loop_
_entity_poly.entity_id
_entity_poly.type
_entity_poly.pdbx_seq_one_letter_code
_entity_poly.pdbx_strand_id
1 'polypeptide(L)'
;MYAEIKLDIDERHGATQRTEVVTLNADVLEASEEGHRQIVSVRFHGMLREDSEQATPFDETWHLSRPADASRGWVVAGIQQNI
;
A
#
# COMPACT_ATOMS: atom_id res chain seq x y z
N MET A 1 -5.08 -17.21 -12.21
CA MET A 1 -4.48 -16.51 -11.06
C MET A 1 -3.31 -17.25 -10.42
N TYR A 2 -3.46 -18.44 -9.82
CA TYR A 2 -2.32 -19.16 -9.19
C TYR A 2 -1.18 -19.48 -10.18
N ALA A 3 -1.50 -19.94 -11.39
CA ALA A 3 -0.49 -20.28 -12.40
C ALA A 3 0.32 -19.08 -12.89
N GLU A 4 -0.32 -17.92 -13.03
CA GLU A 4 0.32 -16.66 -13.46
C GLU A 4 1.27 -16.15 -12.37
N ILE A 5 0.82 -16.10 -11.11
CA ILE A 5 1.65 -15.70 -9.97
C ILE A 5 2.82 -16.68 -9.76
N LYS A 6 2.63 -17.97 -10.06
CA LYS A 6 3.71 -18.97 -9.99
C LYS A 6 4.74 -18.75 -11.09
N LEU A 7 4.32 -18.46 -12.32
CA LEU A 7 5.22 -18.16 -13.43
C LEU A 7 6.05 -16.91 -13.14
N ASP A 8 5.41 -15.84 -12.66
CA ASP A 8 6.11 -14.61 -12.26
C ASP A 8 7.16 -14.87 -11.17
N ILE A 9 6.88 -15.78 -10.23
CA ILE A 9 7.85 -16.17 -9.18
C ILE A 9 8.98 -17.03 -9.75
N ASP A 10 8.67 -17.96 -10.65
CA ASP A 10 9.65 -18.87 -11.27
C ASP A 10 10.58 -18.11 -12.23
N GLU A 11 10.05 -17.19 -13.03
CA GLU A 11 10.80 -16.32 -13.95
C GLU A 11 11.81 -15.43 -13.23
N ARG A 12 11.52 -15.04 -11.98
CA ARG A 12 12.45 -14.27 -11.15
C ARG A 12 13.72 -15.05 -10.81
N HIS A 13 13.75 -16.39 -10.92
CA HIS A 13 14.93 -17.23 -10.66
C HIS A 13 15.71 -16.88 -9.37
N GLY A 14 15.01 -16.44 -8.32
CA GLY A 14 15.64 -16.02 -7.05
C GLY A 14 16.27 -14.61 -7.07
N ALA A 15 16.01 -13.80 -8.08
CA ALA A 15 16.34 -12.37 -8.10
C ALA A 15 15.69 -11.68 -6.91
N THR A 16 16.49 -10.90 -6.17
CA THR A 16 16.01 -10.13 -5.02
C THR A 16 15.26 -8.92 -5.53
N GLN A 17 13.94 -8.86 -5.30
CA GLN A 17 13.17 -7.65 -5.54
C GLN A 17 13.47 -6.64 -4.43
N ARG A 18 14.14 -5.54 -4.78
CA ARG A 18 14.44 -4.45 -3.85
C ARG A 18 13.67 -3.22 -4.27
N THR A 19 12.64 -2.91 -3.48
CA THR A 19 11.92 -1.63 -3.56
C THR A 19 12.49 -0.68 -2.52
N GLU A 20 13.06 0.42 -2.96
CA GLU A 20 13.51 1.51 -2.10
C GLU A 20 12.48 2.65 -2.12
N VAL A 21 12.09 3.11 -0.94
CA VAL A 21 11.25 4.31 -0.79
C VAL A 21 12.17 5.51 -0.77
N VAL A 22 12.21 6.27 -1.87
CA VAL A 22 13.08 7.45 -2.01
C VAL A 22 12.46 8.64 -1.30
N THR A 23 11.17 8.89 -1.57
CA THR A 23 10.38 9.93 -0.91
C THR A 23 9.00 9.38 -0.60
N LEU A 24 8.52 9.63 0.61
CA LEU A 24 7.19 9.25 1.07
C LEU A 24 6.50 10.46 1.70
N ASN A 25 5.39 10.88 1.11
CA ASN A 25 4.48 11.86 1.68
C ASN A 25 3.17 11.14 2.05
N ALA A 26 2.51 11.63 3.08
CA ALA A 26 1.27 11.06 3.60
C ALA A 26 0.28 12.17 3.92
N ASP A 27 -0.88 12.14 3.26
CA ASP A 27 -1.97 13.09 3.48
C ASP A 27 -3.22 12.34 3.93
N VAL A 28 -3.80 12.75 5.06
CA VAL A 28 -5.09 12.20 5.50
C VAL A 28 -6.19 12.85 4.65
N LEU A 29 -6.88 12.04 3.85
CA LEU A 29 -7.98 12.50 3.00
C LEU A 29 -9.30 12.53 3.76
N GLU A 30 -9.57 11.46 4.52
CA GLU A 30 -10.82 11.29 5.26
C GLU A 30 -10.58 10.51 6.55
N ALA A 31 -11.31 10.86 7.60
CA ALA A 31 -11.46 10.06 8.80
C ALA A 31 -12.93 10.05 9.20
N SER A 32 -13.52 8.85 9.30
CA SER A 32 -14.95 8.66 9.56
C SER A 32 -15.18 7.50 10.53
N GLU A 33 -16.31 7.52 11.23
CA GLU A 33 -16.77 6.43 12.09
C GLU A 33 -18.03 5.80 11.49
N GLU A 34 -17.94 4.52 11.16
CA GLU A 34 -18.98 3.74 10.48
C GLU A 34 -19.38 2.56 11.39
N GLY A 35 -20.54 2.70 12.04
CA GLY A 35 -21.05 1.70 12.98
C GLY A 35 -20.11 1.46 14.16
N HIS A 36 -19.49 0.29 14.20
CA HIS A 36 -18.51 -0.11 15.23
C HIS A 36 -17.06 -0.05 14.73
N ARG A 37 -16.77 0.69 13.66
CA ARG A 37 -15.43 0.80 13.08
C ARG A 37 -15.07 2.26 12.78
N GLN A 38 -13.80 2.56 12.94
CA GLN A 38 -13.18 3.80 12.48
C GLN A 38 -12.49 3.49 11.16
N ILE A 39 -12.69 4.36 10.17
CA ILE A 39 -12.09 4.26 8.85
C ILE A 39 -11.29 5.54 8.62
N VAL A 40 -10.07 5.39 8.13
CA VAL A 40 -9.20 6.51 7.75
C VAL A 40 -8.62 6.23 6.38
N SER A 41 -8.76 7.18 5.47
CA SER A 41 -8.18 7.12 4.12
C SER A 41 -6.97 8.03 4.08
N VAL A 42 -5.80 7.47 3.76
CA VAL A 42 -4.53 8.20 3.69
C VAL A 42 -3.96 8.05 2.28
N ARG A 43 -3.64 9.16 1.63
CA ARG A 43 -2.90 9.18 0.36
C ARG A 43 -1.41 9.13 0.64
N PHE A 44 -0.77 8.06 0.20
CA PHE A 44 0.67 7.92 0.15
C PHE A 44 1.15 8.21 -1.26
N HIS A 45 2.10 9.12 -1.41
CA HIS A 45 2.64 9.46 -2.71
C HIS A 45 4.09 9.93 -2.60
N GLY A 46 4.83 9.80 -3.70
CA GLY A 46 6.24 10.15 -3.72
C GLY A 46 6.98 9.38 -4.80
N MET A 47 8.18 8.90 -4.48
CA MET A 47 9.08 8.25 -5.43
C MET A 47 9.54 6.90 -4.88
N LEU A 48 9.38 5.83 -5.66
CA LEU A 48 9.93 4.50 -5.41
C LEU A 48 11.07 4.23 -6.38
N ARG A 49 11.99 3.35 -6.01
CA ARG A 49 12.98 2.79 -6.92
C ARG A 49 12.89 1.26 -6.83
N GLU A 50 12.53 0.63 -7.94
CA GLU A 50 12.34 -0.82 -8.02
C GLU A 50 13.37 -1.42 -8.98
N ASP A 51 14.36 -2.14 -8.44
CA ASP A 51 15.41 -2.90 -9.15
C ASP A 51 16.13 -2.18 -10.31
N SER A 52 15.97 -0.86 -10.39
CA SER A 52 16.52 0.03 -11.41
C SER A 52 17.21 1.21 -10.74
N GLU A 53 18.08 1.90 -11.45
CA GLU A 53 18.74 3.12 -10.92
C GLU A 53 17.75 4.30 -10.80
N GLN A 54 16.63 4.25 -11.51
CA GLN A 54 15.71 5.37 -11.68
C GLN A 54 14.54 5.30 -10.70
N ALA A 55 14.22 6.43 -10.08
CA ALA A 55 13.06 6.54 -9.22
C ALA A 55 11.80 6.86 -10.05
N THR A 56 10.71 6.13 -9.82
CA THR A 56 9.40 6.30 -10.44
C THR A 56 8.39 6.89 -9.44
N PRO A 57 7.46 7.74 -9.89
CA PRO A 57 6.43 8.26 -9.01
C PRO A 57 5.42 7.17 -8.66
N PHE A 58 4.90 7.22 -7.43
CA PHE A 58 3.76 6.42 -6.99
C PHE A 58 2.72 7.30 -6.29
N ASP A 59 1.46 6.89 -6.37
CA ASP A 59 0.32 7.57 -5.75
C ASP A 59 -0.76 6.55 -5.40
N GLU A 60 -0.97 6.34 -4.11
CA GLU A 60 -1.82 5.30 -3.58
C GLU A 60 -2.69 5.83 -2.44
N THR A 61 -3.97 5.50 -2.44
CA THR A 61 -4.85 5.75 -1.29
C THR A 61 -5.01 4.47 -0.49
N TRP A 62 -4.58 4.49 0.76
CA TRP A 62 -4.71 3.36 1.68
C TRP A 62 -5.89 3.61 2.61
N HIS A 63 -6.83 2.67 2.62
CA HIS A 63 -7.96 2.67 3.53
C HIS A 63 -7.61 1.82 4.75
N LEU A 64 -7.51 2.47 5.90
CA LEU A 64 -7.21 1.86 7.18
C LEU A 64 -8.50 1.71 7.97
N SER A 65 -8.66 0.60 8.68
CA SER A 65 -9.80 0.39 9.58
C SER A 65 -9.37 -0.08 10.96
N ARG A 66 -10.13 0.28 11.97
CA ARG A 66 -9.94 -0.15 13.36
C ARG A 66 -11.29 -0.34 14.05
N PRO A 67 -11.48 -1.31 14.95
CA PRO A 67 -12.65 -1.35 15.83
C PRO A 67 -12.79 -0.05 16.66
N ALA A 68 -14.02 0.46 16.80
CA ALA A 68 -14.29 1.68 17.59
C ALA A 68 -13.97 1.50 19.09
N ASP A 69 -14.06 0.27 19.59
CA ASP A 69 -13.65 -0.10 20.95
C ASP A 69 -12.12 -0.17 21.15
N ALA A 70 -11.34 0.11 20.10
CA ALA A 70 -9.88 0.05 20.08
C ALA A 70 -9.30 -1.31 20.55
N SER A 71 -10.09 -2.39 20.48
CA SER A 71 -9.67 -3.74 20.87
C SER A 71 -8.52 -4.28 20.02
N ARG A 72 -8.32 -3.72 18.81
CA ARG A 72 -7.23 -4.04 17.89
C ARG A 72 -6.63 -2.77 17.28
N GLY A 73 -5.41 -2.87 16.77
CA GLY A 73 -4.75 -1.81 16.01
C GLY A 73 -5.37 -1.58 14.62
N TRP A 74 -4.85 -0.60 13.90
CA TRP A 74 -5.22 -0.33 12.53
C TRP A 74 -4.83 -1.48 11.60
N VAL A 75 -5.71 -1.82 10.68
CA VAL A 75 -5.45 -2.79 9.61
C VAL A 75 -5.72 -2.15 8.25
N VAL A 76 -4.98 -2.55 7.24
CA VAL A 76 -5.25 -2.14 5.85
C VAL A 76 -6.49 -2.88 5.37
N ALA A 77 -7.57 -2.13 5.13
CA ALA A 77 -8.82 -2.63 4.56
C ALA A 77 -8.78 -2.66 3.03
N GLY A 78 -7.99 -1.78 2.41
CA GLY A 78 -7.79 -1.74 0.97
C GLY A 78 -6.69 -0.75 0.56
N ILE A 79 -6.12 -0.97 -0.62
CA ILE A 79 -5.17 -0.08 -1.26
C ILE A 79 -5.72 0.23 -2.66
N GLN A 80 -5.87 1.50 -2.99
CA GLN A 80 -6.28 1.98 -4.29
C GLN A 80 -5.09 2.70 -4.95
N GLN A 81 -4.73 2.28 -6.16
CA GLN A 81 -3.75 2.98 -6.99
C GLN A 81 -4.44 4.16 -7.67
N ASN A 82 -3.90 5.37 -7.54
CA ASN A 82 -4.40 6.55 -8.21
C ASN A 82 -3.70 6.63 -9.59
N ILE A 83 -4.23 5.86 -10.56
CA ILE A 83 -3.70 5.77 -11.94
C ILE A 83 -4.02 7.00 -12.79
#